data_AF-A0A7S1ZLW6-F1
#
_entry.id   AF-A0A7S1ZLW6-F1
#
_cell.length_a   1.000
_cell.length_b   1.000
_cell.length_c   1.000
_cell.angle_alpha   90.00
_cell.angle_beta   90.00
_cell.angle_gamma   90.00
#
_symmetry.space_group_name_H-M   'P 1'
#
loop_
_entity.id
_entity.type
_entity.pdbx_description
1 polymer ?
#
loop_
_entity_poly.entity_id
_entity_poly.type
_entity_poly.pdbx_seq_one_letter_code
_entity_poly.pdbx_strand_id
1 'polypeptide(L)'
;QDHYHPFLDSYEGNYVPLQQAPSPEDYYAATNSYLEILLTAYDKDGLKTTVTRNVMPRLVEVTIDAAPLNGVEITVDGESLSTPVVVTSWENHSMQVEAPA
;
A
#
# COMPACT_ATOMS: atom_id res chain seq x y z
N GLN A 1 12.87 11.76 -0.82
CA GLN A 1 12.61 11.71 -2.27
C GLN A 1 11.23 11.14 -2.40
N ASP A 2 10.36 11.76 -3.20
CA ASP A 2 9.04 11.23 -3.44
C ASP A 2 9.16 10.07 -4.44
N HIS A 3 8.51 8.94 -4.15
CA HIS A 3 8.56 7.71 -4.92
C HIS A 3 7.14 7.30 -5.29
N TYR A 4 6.91 6.93 -6.55
CA TYR A 4 5.60 6.48 -7.04
C TYR A 4 5.77 5.46 -8.17
N HIS A 5 4.82 4.53 -8.25
CA HIS A 5 4.71 3.58 -9.35
C HIS A 5 3.46 3.89 -10.18
N PRO A 6 3.57 3.93 -11.53
CA PRO A 6 2.39 3.96 -12.38
C PRO A 6 1.53 2.70 -12.13
N PHE A 7 0.25 2.90 -11.81
CA PHE A 7 -0.70 1.79 -11.65
C PHE A 7 -1.51 1.54 -12.93
N LEU A 8 -1.98 2.61 -13.56
CA LEU A 8 -2.80 2.58 -14.77
C LEU A 8 -2.29 3.63 -15.75
N ASP A 9 -2.17 3.25 -17.02
CA ASP A 9 -1.90 4.20 -18.10
C ASP A 9 -3.04 5.23 -18.25
N SER A 10 -2.81 6.31 -18.99
CA SER A 10 -3.86 7.30 -19.25
C SER A 10 -5.09 6.64 -19.89
N TYR A 11 -6.25 6.81 -19.28
CA TYR A 11 -7.52 6.25 -19.73
C TYR A 11 -8.54 7.36 -20.00
N GLU A 12 -9.24 7.29 -21.13
CA GLU A 12 -10.32 8.20 -21.48
C GLU A 12 -11.69 7.62 -21.09
N GLY A 13 -12.51 8.42 -20.41
CA GLY A 13 -13.87 8.05 -20.05
C GLY A 13 -14.10 8.01 -18.54
N ASN A 14 -15.12 7.25 -18.13
CA ASN A 14 -15.56 7.12 -16.74
C ASN A 14 -15.76 5.64 -16.37
N TYR A 15 -16.05 5.39 -15.08
CA TYR A 15 -16.25 4.03 -14.52
C TYR A 15 -15.03 3.12 -14.69
N VAL A 16 -13.82 3.66 -14.52
CA VAL A 16 -12.57 2.91 -14.58
C VAL A 16 -12.53 1.86 -13.47
N PRO A 17 -12.49 0.56 -13.80
CA PRO A 17 -12.39 -0.47 -12.78
C PRO A 17 -10.98 -0.49 -12.19
N LEU A 18 -10.88 -0.37 -10.87
CA LEU A 18 -9.61 -0.57 -10.13
C LEU A 18 -9.41 -2.04 -9.75
N GLN A 19 -9.94 -2.99 -10.53
CA GLN A 19 -9.90 -4.40 -10.14
C GLN A 19 -8.44 -4.86 -10.05
N GLN A 20 -8.03 -5.15 -8.81
CA GLN A 20 -6.64 -5.39 -8.37
C GLN A 20 -5.79 -4.11 -8.30
N ALA A 21 -6.25 -3.13 -7.53
CA ALA A 21 -5.36 -2.13 -6.94
C ALA A 21 -4.10 -2.83 -6.37
N PRO A 22 -2.92 -2.19 -6.47
CA PRO A 22 -1.68 -2.84 -6.06
C PRO A 22 -1.74 -3.15 -4.56
N SER A 23 -1.03 -4.18 -4.13
CA SER A 23 -0.70 -4.35 -2.70
C SER A 23 0.47 -3.42 -2.34
N PRO A 24 0.69 -3.11 -1.06
CA PRO A 24 1.92 -2.43 -0.66
C PRO A 24 3.12 -3.34 -0.97
N GLU A 25 4.29 -2.76 -1.20
CA GLU A 25 5.52 -3.53 -1.46
C GLU A 25 6.00 -4.29 -0.22
N ASP A 26 5.76 -3.72 0.96
CA ASP A 26 6.05 -4.27 2.28
C ASP A 26 5.17 -3.59 3.36
N TYR A 27 5.32 -3.99 4.63
CA TYR A 27 4.58 -3.37 5.72
C TYR A 27 4.94 -1.90 5.99
N TYR A 28 6.14 -1.41 5.61
CA TYR A 28 6.47 0.01 5.73
C TYR A 28 5.70 0.83 4.69
N ALA A 29 5.67 0.39 3.44
CA ALA A 29 4.87 1.00 2.40
C ALA A 29 3.38 0.98 2.73
N ALA A 30 2.92 -0.02 3.49
CA ALA A 30 1.55 -0.06 3.98
C ALA A 30 1.17 1.17 4.85
N THR A 31 2.14 1.84 5.48
CA THR A 31 1.92 3.00 6.36
C THR A 31 1.78 4.34 5.64
N ASN A 32 2.31 4.46 4.41
CA ASN A 32 2.45 5.74 3.72
C ASN A 32 2.02 5.71 2.24
N SER A 33 1.69 4.54 1.70
CA SER A 33 1.26 4.40 0.30
C SER A 33 -0.25 4.49 0.13
N TYR A 34 -0.65 5.02 -1.02
CA TYR A 34 -2.05 5.18 -1.42
C TYR A 34 -2.12 5.28 -2.95
N LEU A 35 -3.33 5.13 -3.50
CA LEU A 35 -3.57 5.42 -4.91
C LEU A 35 -3.89 6.90 -5.09
N GLU A 36 -3.15 7.59 -5.95
CA GLU A 36 -3.46 8.95 -6.38
C GLU A 36 -4.10 8.94 -7.77
N ILE A 37 -5.26 9.58 -7.89
CA ILE A 37 -5.99 9.71 -9.16
C ILE A 37 -5.82 11.14 -9.68
N LEU A 38 -5.28 11.26 -10.88
CA LEU A 38 -5.18 12.52 -11.61
C LEU A 38 -6.22 12.54 -12.74
N LEU A 39 -7.30 13.30 -12.56
CA LEU A 39 -8.35 13.45 -13.57
C LEU A 39 -8.08 14.72 -14.37
N THR A 40 -7.88 14.58 -15.67
CA THR A 40 -7.74 15.71 -16.61
C THR A 40 -8.98 15.83 -17.49
N ALA A 41 -9.56 17.03 -17.57
CA ALA A 41 -10.66 17.35 -18.46
C ALA A 41 -10.32 18.54 -19.37
N TYR A 42 -10.88 18.52 -20.58
CA TYR A 42 -10.81 19.60 -21.56
C TYR A 42 -12.21 20.19 -21.77
N ASP A 43 -12.31 21.51 -21.88
CA ASP A 43 -13.53 22.14 -22.38
C ASP A 43 -13.55 22.20 -23.91
N LYS A 44 -14.65 22.71 -24.47
CA LYS A 44 -14.84 22.85 -25.92
C LYS A 44 -13.84 23.79 -26.60
N ASP A 45 -13.20 24.67 -25.85
CA ASP A 45 -12.25 25.68 -26.32
C ASP A 45 -10.79 25.23 -26.10
N GLY A 46 -10.59 24.02 -25.56
CA GLY A 46 -9.29 23.39 -25.34
C GLY A 46 -8.63 23.70 -23.99
N LEU A 47 -9.33 24.37 -23.07
CA LEU A 47 -8.80 24.63 -21.73
C LEU A 47 -8.71 23.34 -20.94
N LYS A 48 -7.53 23.08 -20.36
CA LYS A 48 -7.24 21.90 -19.55
C LYS A 48 -7.33 22.20 -18.06
N THR A 49 -8.01 21.35 -17.31
CA THR A 49 -7.97 21.33 -15.84
C THR A 49 -7.63 19.92 -15.35
N THR A 50 -6.73 19.83 -14.37
CA THR A 50 -6.42 18.58 -13.68
C THR A 50 -6.81 18.69 -12.20
N VAL A 51 -7.48 17.68 -11.68
CA VAL A 51 -7.80 17.55 -10.25
C VAL A 51 -7.21 16.26 -9.71
N THR A 52 -6.82 16.29 -8.44
CA THR A 52 -6.17 15.17 -7.75
C THR A 52 -7.07 14.61 -6.65
N ARG A 53 -7.11 13.29 -6.51
CA ARG A 53 -7.84 12.61 -5.44
C ARG A 53 -7.08 11.39 -4.94
N ASN A 54 -6.90 11.31 -3.62
CA ASN A 54 -6.29 10.14 -2.98
C ASN A 54 -7.36 9.11 -2.62
N VAL A 55 -7.07 7.85 -2.90
CA VAL A 55 -7.83 6.67 -2.48
C VAL A 55 -6.97 5.92 -1.47
N MET A 56 -7.38 6.00 -0.21
CA MET A 56 -6.66 5.37 0.89
C MET A 56 -7.02 3.89 0.99
N PRO A 57 -6.04 3.03 1.33
CA PRO A 57 -6.30 1.63 1.67
C PRO A 57 -7.06 1.51 2.99
N ARG A 58 -7.65 0.34 3.24
CA ARG A 58 -8.11 -0.02 4.58
C ARG A 58 -6.94 -0.59 5.35
N LEU A 59 -6.60 0.08 6.46
CA LEU A 59 -5.50 -0.32 7.32
C LEU A 59 -5.98 -1.30 8.40
N VAL A 60 -5.11 -2.24 8.75
CA VAL A 60 -5.28 -3.19 9.85
C VAL A 60 -3.99 -3.27 10.66
N GLU A 61 -4.12 -3.59 11.95
CA GLU A 61 -2.99 -3.92 12.80
C GLU A 61 -2.83 -5.44 12.86
N VAL A 62 -1.62 -5.92 12.63
CA VAL A 62 -1.24 -7.34 12.72
C VAL A 62 -0.30 -7.50 13.90
N THR A 63 -0.72 -8.29 14.89
CA THR A 63 0.13 -8.64 16.04
C THR A 63 0.84 -9.97 15.74
N ILE A 64 2.16 -10.00 15.87
CA ILE A 64 2.98 -11.19 15.69
C ILE A 64 3.69 -11.48 17.02
N ASP A 65 3.52 -12.69 17.52
CA ASP A 65 4.02 -13.14 18.82
C ASP A 65 4.67 -14.52 18.68
N ALA A 66 5.78 -14.73 19.39
CA ALA A 66 6.54 -15.98 19.43
C ALA A 66 6.35 -16.71 20.77
N ALA A 67 5.15 -16.63 21.33
CA ALA A 67 4.82 -17.20 22.63
C ALA A 67 5.28 -18.66 22.80
N PRO A 68 5.88 -19.02 23.95
CA PRO A 68 6.03 -18.20 25.16
C PRO A 68 7.27 -17.29 25.18
N LEU A 69 8.04 -17.24 24.10
CA LEU A 69 9.30 -16.50 24.05
C LEU A 69 9.05 -15.02 23.73
N ASN A 70 9.83 -14.15 24.37
CA ASN A 70 9.91 -12.73 24.03
C ASN A 70 11.28 -12.42 23.44
N GLY A 71 11.36 -11.41 22.59
CA GLY A 71 12.58 -10.98 21.93
C GLY A 71 13.08 -11.95 20.87
N VAL A 72 12.21 -12.82 20.33
CA VAL A 72 12.59 -13.64 19.18
C VAL A 72 12.63 -12.73 17.96
N GLU A 73 13.81 -12.64 17.36
CA GLU A 73 14.00 -11.98 16.08
C GLU A 73 13.30 -12.80 15.00
N ILE A 74 12.45 -12.15 14.22
CA ILE A 74 11.77 -12.68 13.04
C ILE A 74 12.06 -11.75 11.86
N THR A 75 11.78 -12.19 10.64
CA THR A 75 11.69 -11.28 9.49
C THR A 75 10.24 -11.11 9.08
N VAL A 76 9.84 -9.88 8.78
CA VAL A 76 8.54 -9.53 8.20
C VAL A 76 8.78 -8.74 6.94
N ASP A 77 8.35 -9.28 5.79
CA ASP A 77 8.63 -8.75 4.45
C ASP A 77 10.12 -8.43 4.23
N GLY A 78 11.00 -9.25 4.81
CA GLY A 78 12.47 -9.12 4.73
C GLY A 78 13.12 -8.24 5.81
N GLU A 79 12.34 -7.53 6.63
CA GLU A 79 12.85 -6.67 7.71
C GLU A 79 12.91 -7.40 9.05
N SER A 80 14.02 -7.28 9.77
CA SER A 80 14.19 -7.87 11.11
C SER A 80 13.39 -7.13 12.17
N LEU A 81 12.58 -7.87 12.92
CA LEU A 81 11.75 -7.36 14.02
C LEU A 81 11.85 -8.29 15.25
N SER A 82 11.73 -7.71 16.44
CA SER A 82 11.72 -8.45 17.70
C SER A 82 10.29 -8.65 18.21
N THR A 83 9.89 -9.88 18.49
CA THR A 83 8.54 -10.22 18.99
C THR A 83 8.40 -9.97 20.50
N PRO A 84 7.18 -9.66 21.01
CA PRO A 84 5.96 -9.40 20.26
C PRO A 84 6.02 -8.05 19.55
N VAL A 85 5.50 -7.99 18.33
CA VAL A 85 5.47 -6.78 17.50
C VAL A 85 4.10 -6.56 16.89
N VAL A 86 3.72 -5.30 16.73
CA VAL A 86 2.53 -4.89 16.00
C VAL A 86 2.97 -4.13 14.75
N VAL A 87 2.49 -4.57 13.59
CA VAL A 87 2.76 -3.94 12.30
C VAL A 87 1.45 -3.48 11.65
N THR A 88 1.49 -2.35 10.94
CA THR A 88 0.36 -1.87 10.14
C THR A 88 0.42 -2.53 8.77
N SER A 89 -0.72 -2.97 8.25
CA SER A 89 -0.85 -3.60 6.94
C SER A 89 -2.15 -3.18 6.25
N TRP A 90 -2.31 -3.52 4.97
CA TRP A 90 -3.60 -3.36 4.28
C TRP A 90 -4.47 -4.60 4.45
N GLU A 91 -5.79 -4.45 4.47
CA GLU A 91 -6.71 -5.60 4.38
C GLU A 91 -6.35 -6.48 3.16
N ASN A 92 -6.21 -7.78 3.38
CA ASN A 92 -5.83 -8.79 2.38
C ASN A 92 -4.39 -8.69 1.81
N HIS A 93 -3.51 -7.89 2.42
CA HIS A 93 -2.08 -7.92 2.11
C HIS A 93 -1.47 -9.27 2.53
N SER A 94 -0.75 -9.93 1.61
CA SER A 94 -0.02 -11.16 1.89
C SER A 94 1.37 -10.84 2.45
N MET A 95 1.54 -11.02 3.75
CA MET A 95 2.82 -10.75 4.43
C MET A 95 3.69 -12.00 4.51
N GLN A 96 4.98 -11.87 4.28
CA GLN A 96 5.96 -12.94 4.52
C GLN A 96 6.52 -12.82 5.92
N VAL A 97 6.34 -13.87 6.74
CA VAL A 97 6.87 -13.93 8.10
C VAL A 97 7.76 -15.15 8.23
N GLU A 98 9.03 -14.96 8.58
CA GLU A 98 9.99 -16.05 8.74
C GLU A 98 10.63 -16.00 10.13
N ALA A 99 10.93 -17.18 10.67
CA ALA A 99 11.67 -17.35 11.92
C ALA A 99 13.12 -17.77 11.62
N PRO A 100 14.07 -17.50 12.52
CA PRO A 100 15.41 -18.05 12.44
C PRO A 100 15.36 -19.59 12.45
N ALA A 101 16.35 -20.20 11.78
CA ALA A 101 16.50 -21.66 11.75
C ALA A 101 16.85 -22.26 13.12
#